data_AF-A0A2C9KU35-F1
#
_entry.id   AF-A0A2C9KU35-F1
#
_cell.length_a   1.000
_cell.length_b   1.000
_cell.length_c   1.000
_cell.angle_alpha   90.00
_cell.angle_beta   90.00
_cell.angle_gamma   90.00
#
_symmetry.space_group_name_H-M   'P 1'
#
loop_
_entity.id
_entity.type
_entity.pdbx_description
1 polymer ?
#
loop_
_entity_poly.entity_id
_entity_poly.type
_entity_poly.pdbx_seq_one_letter_code
_entity_poly.pdbx_strand_id
1 'polypeptide(L)'
;MDSLENKEMRSKEDSYEQSAQDWLEMKNKLENELQRLLVARTAVIQESSSQNFDELVSKVMDLKEAMLETSAKKSRNELVLKRLQLGKVLCDEIFNNDDSSNPYLQNSLKQLDLAVQILRIHKETKEYEEKLQAVKMTNVKLNKENLEMMTKLTNWNEKKQKLSFEAEGNEDYKRLKQQIEMKCQSIEVCRNIIKILIVGLGLDWSESPELTDLLLQCGEHVSSYM
;
A
#
# COMPACT_ATOMS: atom_id res chain seq x y z
N MET A 1 22.97 -2.24 67.13
CA MET A 1 21.91 -2.55 66.15
C MET A 1 21.78 -4.06 65.93
N ASP A 2 22.87 -4.81 66.11
CA ASP A 2 22.95 -6.28 65.93
C ASP A 2 22.00 -7.13 66.79
N SER A 3 21.45 -6.58 67.89
CA SER A 3 20.49 -7.32 68.75
C SER A 3 19.05 -7.28 68.24
N LEU A 4 18.69 -6.35 67.35
CA LEU A 4 17.36 -6.25 66.74
C LEU A 4 17.27 -7.10 65.46
N GLU A 5 18.33 -7.11 64.67
CA GLU A 5 18.46 -7.92 63.45
C GLU A 5 18.48 -9.43 63.74
N ASN A 6 19.18 -9.85 64.81
CA ASN A 6 19.15 -11.24 65.29
C ASN A 6 17.77 -11.67 65.83
N LYS A 7 16.94 -10.71 66.28
CA LYS A 7 15.60 -10.98 66.80
C LYS A 7 14.58 -11.12 65.66
N GLU A 8 14.73 -10.34 64.59
CA GLU A 8 13.93 -10.48 63.37
C GLU A 8 14.27 -11.74 62.56
N MET A 9 15.55 -12.13 62.50
CA MET A 9 15.97 -13.37 61.83
C MET A 9 15.42 -14.62 62.55
N ARG A 10 15.52 -14.68 63.88
CA ARG A 10 14.89 -15.76 64.67
C ARG A 10 13.37 -15.78 64.56
N SER A 11 12.72 -14.61 64.57
CA SER A 11 11.26 -14.53 64.40
C SER A 11 10.79 -14.99 63.02
N LYS A 12 11.61 -14.83 61.98
CA LYS A 12 11.32 -15.36 60.64
C LYS A 12 11.52 -16.87 60.59
N GLU A 13 12.61 -17.40 61.17
CA GLU A 13 12.86 -18.84 61.30
C GLU A 13 11.73 -19.57 62.05
N ASP A 14 11.29 -19.03 63.19
CA ASP A 14 10.17 -19.59 63.96
C ASP A 14 8.85 -19.58 63.15
N SER A 15 8.64 -18.57 62.30
CA SER A 15 7.46 -18.49 61.42
C SER A 15 7.51 -19.51 60.27
N TYR A 16 8.70 -19.81 59.74
CA TYR A 16 8.87 -20.84 58.71
C TYR A 16 8.74 -22.25 59.30
N GLU A 17 9.25 -22.48 60.52
CA GLU A 17 9.09 -23.74 61.23
C GLU A 17 7.63 -24.01 61.61
N GLN A 18 6.89 -23.00 62.08
CA GLN A 18 5.44 -23.13 62.32
C GLN A 18 4.66 -23.45 61.04
N SER A 19 4.97 -22.78 59.93
CA SER A 19 4.32 -23.09 58.67
C SER A 19 4.62 -24.53 58.20
N ALA A 20 5.87 -24.99 58.34
CA ALA A 20 6.25 -26.36 58.00
C ALA A 20 5.54 -27.40 58.89
N GLN A 21 5.36 -27.10 60.17
CA GLN A 21 4.64 -27.93 61.13
C GLN A 21 3.15 -28.03 60.76
N ASP A 22 2.51 -26.91 60.40
CA ASP A 22 1.13 -26.87 59.93
C ASP A 22 0.93 -27.69 58.65
N TRP A 23 1.87 -27.62 57.71
CA TRP A 23 1.86 -28.43 56.49
C TRP A 23 1.97 -29.92 56.77
N LEU A 24 2.80 -30.31 57.74
CA LEU A 24 2.95 -31.71 58.15
C LEU A 24 1.67 -32.23 58.82
N GLU A 25 1.04 -31.41 59.66
CA GLU A 25 -0.22 -31.76 60.32
C GLU A 25 -1.38 -31.87 59.31
N MET A 26 -1.45 -30.96 58.34
CA MET A 26 -2.40 -31.00 57.22
C MET A 26 -2.20 -32.27 56.37
N LYS A 27 -0.94 -32.62 56.08
CA LYS A 27 -0.60 -33.85 55.35
C LYS A 27 -1.06 -35.11 56.10
N ASN A 28 -0.79 -35.18 57.41
CA ASN A 28 -1.21 -36.30 58.25
C ASN A 28 -2.74 -36.40 58.34
N LYS A 29 -3.46 -35.26 58.38
CA LYS A 29 -4.94 -35.25 58.33
C LYS A 29 -5.46 -35.82 57.01
N LEU A 30 -4.90 -35.41 55.89
CA LEU A 30 -5.25 -35.92 54.55
C LEU A 30 -4.94 -37.42 54.39
N GLU A 31 -3.81 -37.89 54.90
CA GLU A 31 -3.46 -39.33 54.89
C GLU A 31 -4.43 -40.16 55.73
N ASN A 32 -4.84 -39.66 56.91
CA ASN A 32 -5.84 -40.30 57.75
C ASN A 32 -7.24 -40.32 57.11
N GLU A 33 -7.63 -39.25 56.41
CA GLU A 33 -8.88 -39.21 55.65
C GLU A 33 -8.84 -40.19 54.47
N LEU A 34 -7.72 -40.29 53.76
CA LEU A 34 -7.54 -41.26 52.67
C LEU A 34 -7.64 -42.70 53.19
N GLN A 35 -7.01 -42.98 54.33
CA GLN A 35 -7.11 -44.29 54.99
C GLN A 35 -8.55 -44.62 55.40
N ARG A 36 -9.29 -43.65 55.96
CA ARG A 36 -10.71 -43.80 56.28
C ARG A 36 -11.57 -44.07 55.04
N LEU A 37 -11.33 -43.35 53.95
CA LEU A 37 -12.05 -43.54 52.69
C LEU A 37 -11.76 -44.91 52.06
N LEU A 38 -10.53 -45.41 52.16
CA LEU A 38 -10.17 -46.75 51.69
C LEU A 38 -10.85 -47.86 52.53
N VAL A 39 -10.91 -47.70 53.85
CA VAL A 39 -11.64 -48.64 54.73
C VAL A 39 -13.14 -48.61 54.44
N ALA A 40 -13.73 -47.41 54.30
CA ALA A 40 -15.14 -47.25 53.94
C ALA A 40 -15.45 -47.87 52.56
N ARG A 41 -14.58 -47.66 51.56
CA ARG A 41 -14.68 -48.31 50.25
C ARG A 41 -14.67 -49.84 50.36
N THR A 42 -13.80 -50.39 51.21
CA THR A 42 -13.66 -51.84 51.37
C THR A 42 -14.90 -52.45 52.04
N ALA A 43 -15.47 -51.76 53.04
CA ALA A 43 -16.74 -52.15 53.68
C ALA A 43 -17.94 -52.07 52.71
N VAL A 44 -18.03 -51.01 51.91
CA VAL A 44 -19.10 -50.85 50.91
C VAL A 44 -19.05 -51.93 49.83
N ILE A 45 -17.85 -52.35 49.40
CA ILE A 45 -17.68 -53.45 48.44
C ILE A 45 -18.14 -54.79 49.02
N GLN A 46 -18.10 -54.96 50.34
CA GLN A 46 -18.44 -56.21 51.01
C GLN A 46 -19.94 -56.31 51.36
N GLU A 47 -20.66 -55.19 51.48
CA GLU A 47 -22.09 -55.15 51.85
C GLU A 47 -23.07 -54.99 50.67
N SER A 48 -22.62 -54.58 49.47
CA SER A 48 -23.51 -54.27 48.35
C SER A 48 -23.53 -55.36 47.26
N SER A 49 -24.13 -56.50 47.59
CA SER A 49 -24.53 -57.51 46.61
C SER A 49 -25.63 -56.97 45.68
N SER A 50 -25.22 -56.71 44.43
CA SER A 50 -25.95 -57.02 43.20
C SER A 50 -26.92 -56.00 42.56
N GLN A 51 -27.08 -54.75 43.03
CA GLN A 51 -27.85 -53.75 42.24
C GLN A 51 -27.19 -52.37 42.00
N ASN A 52 -26.09 -52.02 42.68
CA ASN A 52 -25.43 -50.71 42.50
C ASN A 52 -24.01 -50.79 41.91
N PHE A 53 -23.58 -51.97 41.46
CA PHE A 53 -22.20 -52.17 41.01
C PHE A 53 -21.89 -51.38 39.74
N ASP A 54 -22.78 -51.37 38.76
CA ASP A 54 -22.57 -50.65 37.49
C ASP A 54 -22.59 -49.12 37.70
N GLU A 55 -23.47 -48.61 38.56
CA GLU A 55 -23.50 -47.18 38.90
C GLU A 55 -22.25 -46.75 39.68
N LEU A 56 -21.72 -47.63 40.55
CA LEU A 56 -20.47 -47.40 41.26
C LEU A 56 -19.27 -47.44 40.31
N VAL A 57 -19.25 -48.36 39.34
CA VAL A 57 -18.21 -48.41 38.30
C VAL A 57 -18.23 -47.15 37.45
N SER A 58 -19.42 -46.67 37.05
CA SER A 58 -19.58 -45.40 36.32
C SER A 58 -19.02 -44.23 37.14
N LYS A 59 -19.45 -44.08 38.40
CA LYS A 59 -18.95 -43.00 39.29
C LYS A 59 -17.44 -43.06 39.50
N VAL A 60 -16.86 -44.26 39.57
CA VAL A 60 -15.41 -44.44 39.69
C VAL A 60 -14.69 -44.06 38.40
N MET A 61 -15.26 -44.32 37.22
CA MET A 61 -14.71 -43.84 35.96
C MET A 61 -14.80 -42.32 35.85
N ASP A 62 -15.95 -41.73 36.19
CA ASP A 62 -16.14 -40.26 36.18
C ASP A 62 -15.16 -39.57 37.14
N LEU A 63 -14.95 -40.15 38.33
CA LEU A 63 -13.97 -39.65 39.31
C LEU A 63 -12.53 -39.77 38.80
N LYS A 64 -12.17 -40.86 38.11
CA LYS A 64 -10.84 -41.02 37.51
C LYS A 64 -10.62 -40.01 36.39
N GLU A 65 -11.63 -39.79 35.55
CA GLU A 65 -11.59 -38.80 34.49
C GLU A 65 -11.44 -37.38 35.06
N ALA A 66 -12.26 -37.01 36.05
CA ALA A 66 -12.17 -35.73 36.74
C ALA A 66 -10.80 -35.55 37.45
N MET A 67 -10.24 -36.62 38.02
CA MET A 67 -8.91 -36.60 38.65
C MET A 67 -7.79 -36.40 37.61
N LEU A 68 -7.90 -37.04 36.44
CA LEU A 68 -6.95 -36.84 35.34
C LEU A 68 -7.05 -35.41 34.77
N GLU A 69 -8.27 -34.90 34.59
CA GLU A 69 -8.50 -33.54 34.09
C GLU A 69 -7.96 -32.48 35.07
N THR A 70 -8.24 -32.62 36.36
CA THR A 70 -7.72 -31.72 37.39
C THR A 70 -6.19 -31.79 37.51
N SER A 71 -5.60 -32.98 37.38
CA SER A 71 -4.15 -33.16 37.34
C SER A 71 -3.51 -32.48 36.12
N ALA A 72 -4.09 -32.66 34.92
CA ALA A 72 -3.63 -32.02 33.70
C ALA A 72 -3.74 -30.49 33.79
N LYS A 73 -4.84 -29.97 34.34
CA LYS A 73 -5.06 -28.55 34.59
C LYS A 73 -4.03 -27.98 35.57
N LYS A 74 -3.73 -28.71 36.66
CA LYS A 74 -2.70 -28.32 37.63
C LYS A 74 -1.32 -28.23 36.98
N SER A 75 -0.92 -29.26 36.22
CA SER A 75 0.36 -29.29 35.51
C SER A 75 0.49 -28.13 34.51
N ARG A 76 -0.58 -27.85 33.75
CA ARG A 76 -0.62 -26.71 32.83
C ARG A 76 -0.46 -25.38 33.57
N ASN A 77 -1.18 -25.18 34.66
CA ASN A 77 -1.10 -23.96 35.46
C ASN A 77 0.29 -23.79 36.09
N GLU A 78 0.91 -24.87 36.58
CA GLU A 78 2.26 -24.86 37.11
C GLU A 78 3.28 -24.45 36.03
N LEU A 79 3.15 -24.99 34.81
CA LEU A 79 4.01 -24.62 33.69
C LEU A 79 3.85 -23.13 33.32
N VAL A 80 2.62 -22.62 33.28
CA VAL A 80 2.36 -21.20 33.02
C VAL A 80 2.99 -20.34 34.11
N LEU A 81 2.85 -20.74 35.37
CA LEU A 81 3.41 -20.00 36.50
C LEU A 81 4.95 -19.98 36.45
N LYS A 82 5.59 -21.12 36.15
CA LYS A 82 7.05 -21.20 35.97
C LYS A 82 7.53 -20.31 34.81
N ARG A 83 6.81 -20.29 33.68
CA ARG A 83 7.13 -19.42 32.54
C ARG A 83 7.00 -17.94 32.90
N LEU A 84 5.98 -17.58 33.68
CA LEU A 84 5.76 -16.19 34.10
C LEU A 84 6.83 -15.74 35.10
N GLN A 85 7.21 -16.61 36.04
CA GLN A 85 8.31 -16.34 36.98
C GLN A 85 9.65 -16.19 36.26
N LEU A 86 9.97 -17.10 35.34
CA LEU A 86 11.20 -17.02 34.54
C LEU A 86 11.19 -15.77 33.65
N GLY A 87 10.06 -15.47 33.02
CA GLY A 87 9.87 -14.27 32.21
C GLY A 87 10.06 -12.99 33.04
N LYS A 88 9.56 -12.96 34.28
CA LYS A 88 9.77 -11.84 35.19
C LYS A 88 11.25 -11.69 35.56
N VAL A 89 11.93 -12.76 35.94
CA VAL A 89 13.38 -12.73 36.25
C VAL A 89 14.19 -12.26 35.04
N LEU A 90 13.86 -12.73 33.84
CA LEU A 90 14.50 -12.27 32.60
C LEU A 90 14.24 -10.80 32.32
N CYS A 91 13.01 -10.32 32.52
CA CYS A 91 12.70 -8.90 32.35
C CYS A 91 13.43 -8.05 33.37
N ASP A 92 13.49 -8.49 34.62
CA ASP A 92 14.21 -7.79 35.68
C ASP A 92 15.72 -7.75 35.37
N GLU A 93 16.31 -8.84 34.87
CA GLU A 93 17.73 -8.90 34.51
C GLU A 93 18.08 -8.04 33.28
N ILE A 94 17.19 -8.00 32.27
CA ILE A 94 17.42 -7.28 31.01
C ILE A 94 17.11 -5.78 31.14
N PHE A 95 16.09 -5.42 31.93
CA PHE A 95 15.54 -4.06 31.97
C PHE A 95 15.75 -3.32 33.31
N ASN A 96 16.02 -4.01 34.44
CA ASN A 96 16.29 -3.33 35.73
C ASN A 96 17.79 -3.19 36.04
N ASN A 97 18.68 -3.82 35.28
CA ASN A 97 20.09 -3.46 35.33
C ASN A 97 20.25 -2.11 34.62
N ASP A 98 20.42 -1.05 35.41
CA ASP A 98 20.65 0.35 35.01
C ASP A 98 21.98 0.54 34.22
N ASP A 99 22.65 -0.55 33.88
CA ASP A 99 23.74 -0.58 32.93
C ASP A 99 23.19 -0.33 31.52
N SER A 100 23.13 0.95 31.19
CA SER A 100 23.15 1.49 29.81
C SER A 100 24.20 0.86 28.88
N SER A 101 25.10 0.03 29.42
CA SER A 101 26.09 -0.79 28.74
C SER A 101 25.64 -2.22 28.39
N ASN A 102 24.39 -2.65 28.62
CA ASN A 102 23.94 -4.00 28.22
C ASN A 102 24.00 -4.14 26.68
N PRO A 103 24.95 -4.92 26.12
CA PRO A 103 25.18 -4.99 24.68
C PRO A 103 24.01 -5.63 23.94
N TYR A 104 23.22 -6.47 24.60
CA TYR A 104 22.03 -7.10 24.02
C TYR A 104 20.90 -6.10 23.81
N LEU A 105 20.65 -5.21 24.78
CA LEU A 105 19.65 -4.16 24.66
C LEU A 105 20.05 -3.16 23.57
N GLN A 106 21.33 -2.74 23.54
CA GLN A 106 21.82 -1.85 22.49
C GLN A 106 21.72 -2.48 21.09
N ASN A 107 22.06 -3.77 20.93
CA ASN A 107 21.89 -4.46 19.65
C ASN A 107 20.43 -4.59 19.25
N SER A 108 19.54 -4.87 20.20
CA SER A 108 18.09 -4.96 19.93
C SER A 108 17.52 -3.61 19.48
N LEU A 109 17.94 -2.51 20.13
CA LEU A 109 17.55 -1.15 19.71
C LEU A 109 18.10 -0.80 18.32
N LYS A 110 19.36 -1.15 18.02
CA LYS A 110 19.94 -0.96 16.68
C LYS A 110 19.20 -1.78 15.62
N GLN A 111 18.82 -3.02 15.93
CA GLN A 111 18.03 -3.86 15.04
C GLN A 111 16.64 -3.26 14.79
N LEU A 112 16.01 -2.71 15.83
CA LEU A 112 14.73 -2.02 15.70
C LEU A 112 14.85 -0.78 14.81
N ASP A 113 15.88 0.05 15.02
CA ASP A 113 16.12 1.24 14.20
C ASP A 113 16.36 0.87 12.72
N LEU A 114 17.19 -0.15 12.46
CA LEU A 114 17.39 -0.68 11.12
C LEU A 114 16.09 -1.19 10.50
N ALA A 115 15.25 -1.90 11.26
CA ALA A 115 13.96 -2.37 10.78
C ALA A 115 13.03 -1.21 10.41
N VAL A 116 13.01 -0.13 11.20
CA VAL A 116 12.26 1.08 10.89
C VAL A 116 12.78 1.76 9.62
N GLN A 117 14.10 1.84 9.45
CA GLN A 117 14.71 2.39 8.23
C GLN A 117 14.36 1.55 6.99
N ILE A 118 14.43 0.22 7.09
CA ILE A 118 14.04 -0.69 6.01
C ILE A 118 12.57 -0.50 5.64
N LEU A 119 11.67 -0.40 6.64
CA LEU A 119 10.25 -0.17 6.40
C LEU A 119 10.00 1.17 5.69
N ARG A 120 10.73 2.23 6.07
CA ARG A 120 10.66 3.53 5.40
C ARG A 120 11.09 3.43 3.94
N ILE A 121 12.25 2.85 3.67
CA ILE A 121 12.76 2.67 2.30
C ILE A 121 11.79 1.83 1.47
N HIS A 122 11.23 0.77 2.06
CA HIS A 122 10.26 -0.09 1.37
C HIS A 122 9.00 0.69 0.99
N LYS A 123 8.49 1.52 1.90
CA LYS A 123 7.34 2.39 1.63
C LYS A 123 7.64 3.37 0.50
N GLU A 124 8.77 4.06 0.55
CA GLU A 124 9.21 4.99 -0.50
C GLU A 124 9.36 4.28 -1.85
N THR A 125 9.98 3.10 -1.86
CA THR A 125 10.15 2.28 -3.07
C THR A 125 8.79 1.94 -3.69
N LYS A 126 7.82 1.54 -2.87
CA LYS A 126 6.47 1.23 -3.34
C LYS A 126 5.77 2.46 -3.94
N GLU A 127 5.90 3.63 -3.30
CA GLU A 127 5.35 4.88 -3.84
C GLU A 127 5.98 5.25 -5.20
N TYR A 128 7.30 5.04 -5.38
CA TYR A 128 7.97 5.26 -6.66
C TYR A 128 7.57 4.23 -7.72
N GLU A 129 7.35 2.97 -7.33
CA GLU A 129 6.88 1.92 -8.23
C GLU A 129 5.48 2.23 -8.76
N GLU A 130 4.56 2.67 -7.90
CA GLU A 130 3.22 3.11 -8.28
C GLU A 130 3.26 4.31 -9.24
N LYS A 131 4.10 5.31 -8.95
CA LYS A 131 4.32 6.45 -9.86
C LYS A 131 4.87 6.02 -11.22
N LEU A 132 5.84 5.10 -11.23
CA LEU A 132 6.42 4.57 -12.46
C LEU A 132 5.37 3.82 -13.29
N GLN A 133 4.53 3.03 -12.63
CA GLN A 133 3.45 2.30 -13.29
C GLN A 133 2.42 3.26 -13.90
N ALA A 134 2.05 4.32 -13.18
CA ALA A 134 1.17 5.36 -13.70
C ALA A 134 1.76 6.03 -14.96
N VAL A 135 3.05 6.42 -14.91
CA VAL A 135 3.74 7.00 -16.07
C VAL A 135 3.79 6.01 -17.24
N LYS A 136 4.12 4.74 -17.01
CA LYS A 136 4.11 3.71 -18.07
C LYS A 136 2.74 3.58 -18.73
N MET A 137 1.66 3.57 -17.95
CA MET A 137 0.29 3.52 -18.48
C MET A 137 -0.03 4.75 -19.34
N THR A 138 0.35 5.95 -18.88
CA THR A 138 0.16 7.17 -19.67
C THR A 138 0.97 7.14 -20.97
N ASN A 139 2.20 6.62 -20.95
CA ASN A 139 3.05 6.52 -22.12
C ASN A 139 2.46 5.56 -23.16
N VAL A 140 1.98 4.39 -22.73
CA VAL A 140 1.28 3.44 -23.63
C VAL A 140 0.06 4.07 -24.27
N LYS A 141 -0.75 4.80 -23.50
CA LYS A 141 -1.92 5.52 -24.03
C LYS A 141 -1.51 6.57 -25.07
N LEU A 142 -0.51 7.39 -24.75
CA LEU A 142 -0.03 8.44 -25.64
C LEU A 142 0.59 7.87 -26.92
N ASN A 143 1.30 6.74 -26.82
CA ASN A 143 1.87 6.07 -27.98
C ASN A 143 0.77 5.51 -28.90
N LYS A 144 -0.31 4.97 -28.33
CA LYS A 144 -1.48 4.54 -29.10
C LYS A 144 -2.15 5.72 -29.83
N GLU A 145 -2.39 6.82 -29.12
CA GLU A 145 -2.95 8.04 -29.71
C GLU A 145 -2.05 8.59 -30.83
N ASN A 146 -0.73 8.58 -30.62
CA ASN A 146 0.24 9.02 -31.62
C ASN A 146 0.19 8.12 -32.89
N LEU A 147 0.16 6.80 -32.72
CA LEU A 147 0.00 5.87 -33.85
C LEU A 147 -1.30 6.08 -34.62
N GLU A 148 -2.41 6.31 -33.92
CA GLU A 148 -3.70 6.61 -34.55
C GLU A 148 -3.66 7.92 -35.34
N MET A 149 -3.05 8.97 -34.77
CA MET A 149 -2.90 10.28 -35.45
C MET A 149 -1.96 10.19 -36.64
N MET A 150 -0.85 9.45 -36.53
CA MET A 150 0.07 9.21 -37.65
C MET A 150 -0.63 8.45 -38.78
N THR A 151 -1.45 7.45 -38.45
CA THR A 151 -2.23 6.70 -39.45
C THR A 151 -3.28 7.59 -40.13
N LYS A 152 -3.93 8.48 -39.38
CA LYS A 152 -4.83 9.49 -39.96
C LYS A 152 -4.05 10.42 -40.90
N LEU A 153 -2.87 10.90 -40.48
CA LEU A 153 -2.03 11.78 -41.29
C LEU A 153 -1.61 11.12 -42.60
N THR A 154 -1.13 9.87 -42.56
CA THR A 154 -0.75 9.13 -43.76
C THR A 154 -1.94 8.95 -44.70
N ASN A 155 -3.11 8.56 -44.18
CA ASN A 155 -4.32 8.41 -44.96
C ASN A 155 -4.77 9.74 -45.61
N TRP A 156 -4.65 10.85 -44.89
CA TRP A 156 -4.95 12.18 -45.43
C TRP A 156 -3.97 12.58 -46.54
N ASN A 157 -2.67 12.32 -46.35
CA ASN A 157 -1.66 12.60 -47.38
C ASN A 157 -1.88 11.75 -48.63
N GLU A 158 -2.18 10.46 -48.49
CA GLU A 158 -2.52 9.60 -49.63
C GLU A 158 -3.77 10.09 -50.37
N LYS A 159 -4.82 10.47 -49.63
CA LYS A 159 -6.03 11.05 -50.24
C LYS A 159 -5.72 12.35 -50.97
N LYS A 160 -4.94 13.24 -50.36
CA LYS A 160 -4.52 14.51 -50.98
C LYS A 160 -3.72 14.25 -52.26
N GLN A 161 -2.80 13.28 -52.26
CA GLN A 161 -2.01 12.94 -53.43
C GLN A 161 -2.87 12.34 -54.55
N LYS A 162 -3.83 11.47 -54.22
CA LYS A 162 -4.80 10.93 -55.17
C LYS A 162 -5.66 12.03 -55.78
N LEU A 163 -6.23 12.92 -54.96
CA LEU A 163 -7.03 14.05 -55.44
C LEU A 163 -6.20 15.01 -56.31
N SER A 164 -4.94 15.27 -55.95
CA SER A 164 -4.02 16.08 -56.76
C SER A 164 -3.76 15.44 -58.12
N PHE A 165 -3.51 14.12 -58.14
CA PHE A 165 -3.28 13.37 -59.37
C PHE A 165 -4.54 13.31 -60.24
N GLU A 166 -5.72 13.11 -59.65
CA GLU A 166 -7.00 13.15 -60.35
C GLU A 166 -7.30 14.54 -60.92
N ALA A 167 -7.02 15.61 -60.17
CA ALA A 167 -7.17 16.98 -60.64
C ALA A 167 -6.19 17.31 -61.78
N GLU A 168 -4.94 16.83 -61.71
CA GLU A 168 -3.96 16.94 -62.79
C GLU A 168 -4.29 16.06 -64.01
N GLY A 169 -5.04 14.97 -63.84
CA GLY A 169 -5.55 14.14 -64.94
C GLY A 169 -6.81 14.71 -65.59
N ASN A 170 -7.56 15.57 -64.89
CA ASN A 170 -8.82 16.10 -65.36
C ASN A 170 -8.62 17.32 -66.28
N GLU A 171 -8.90 17.13 -67.58
CA GLU A 171 -8.77 18.17 -68.61
C GLU A 171 -9.68 19.38 -68.37
N ASP A 172 -10.86 19.19 -67.76
CA ASP A 172 -11.75 20.32 -67.43
C ASP A 172 -11.15 21.18 -66.32
N TYR A 173 -10.47 20.57 -65.35
CA TYR A 173 -9.76 21.29 -64.29
C TYR A 173 -8.57 22.07 -64.83
N LYS A 174 -7.76 21.47 -65.71
CA LYS A 174 -6.65 22.18 -66.38
C LYS A 174 -7.14 23.38 -67.19
N ARG A 175 -8.22 23.19 -67.96
CA ARG A 175 -8.80 24.25 -68.78
C ARG A 175 -9.30 25.39 -67.89
N LEU A 176 -10.01 25.07 -66.80
CA LEU A 176 -10.49 26.07 -65.86
C LEU A 176 -9.33 26.81 -65.16
N LYS A 177 -8.28 26.09 -64.74
CA LYS A 177 -7.07 26.68 -64.16
C LYS A 177 -6.39 27.66 -65.12
N GLN A 178 -6.20 27.25 -66.38
CA GLN A 178 -5.66 28.12 -67.43
C GLN A 178 -6.53 29.35 -67.68
N GLN A 179 -7.87 29.20 -67.70
CA GLN A 179 -8.78 30.33 -67.85
C GLN A 179 -8.65 31.32 -66.69
N ILE A 180 -8.57 30.83 -65.46
CA ILE A 180 -8.37 31.68 -64.28
C ILE A 180 -7.02 32.40 -64.35
N GLU A 181 -5.95 31.67 -64.68
CA GLU A 181 -4.60 32.25 -64.79
C GLU A 181 -4.53 33.32 -65.88
N MET A 182 -5.11 33.07 -67.05
CA MET A 182 -5.25 34.06 -68.11
C MET A 182 -6.04 35.30 -67.66
N LYS A 183 -7.14 35.11 -66.91
CA LYS A 183 -7.93 36.23 -66.38
C LYS A 183 -7.15 37.02 -65.34
N CYS A 184 -6.41 36.36 -64.45
CA CYS A 184 -5.54 37.03 -63.48
C CYS A 184 -4.44 37.85 -64.17
N GLN A 185 -3.76 37.27 -65.17
CA GLN A 185 -2.75 37.98 -65.97
C GLN A 185 -3.36 39.18 -66.71
N SER A 186 -4.54 39.01 -67.31
CA SER A 186 -5.25 40.10 -67.99
C SER A 186 -5.60 41.23 -67.02
N ILE A 187 -6.03 40.91 -65.80
CA ILE A 187 -6.31 41.91 -64.75
C ILE A 187 -5.03 42.65 -64.36
N GLU A 188 -3.91 41.94 -64.22
CA GLU A 188 -2.63 42.55 -63.88
C GLU A 188 -2.13 43.50 -64.97
N VAL A 189 -2.24 43.11 -66.23
CA VAL A 189 -1.94 44.00 -67.38
C VAL A 189 -2.81 45.24 -67.36
N CYS A 190 -4.13 45.09 -67.16
CA CYS A 190 -5.04 46.23 -67.06
C CYS A 190 -4.68 47.16 -65.90
N ARG A 191 -4.36 46.61 -64.72
CA ARG A 191 -3.91 47.40 -63.55
C ARG A 191 -2.63 48.18 -63.85
N ASN A 192 -1.67 47.57 -64.52
CA ASN A 192 -0.41 48.23 -64.90
C ASN A 192 -0.64 49.34 -65.93
N ILE A 193 -1.51 49.11 -66.93
CA ILE A 193 -1.89 50.15 -67.90
C ILE A 193 -2.56 51.33 -67.19
N ILE A 194 -3.50 51.07 -66.27
CA ILE A 194 -4.18 52.13 -65.50
C ILE A 194 -3.17 52.94 -64.69
N LYS A 195 -2.25 52.29 -63.97
CA LYS A 195 -1.17 52.99 -63.24
C LYS A 195 -0.33 53.88 -64.15
N ILE A 196 0.09 53.37 -65.31
CA ILE A 196 0.90 54.11 -66.28
C ILE A 196 0.10 55.29 -66.86
N LEU A 197 -1.18 55.11 -67.16
CA LEU A 197 -2.02 56.20 -67.68
C LEU A 197 -2.20 57.30 -66.64
N ILE A 198 -2.51 56.96 -65.39
CA ILE A 198 -2.70 57.94 -64.32
C ILE A 198 -1.41 58.74 -64.07
N VAL A 199 -0.27 58.06 -63.93
CA VAL A 199 1.02 58.70 -63.65
C VAL A 199 1.60 59.41 -64.88
N GLY A 200 1.52 58.78 -66.06
CA GLY A 200 2.13 59.25 -67.29
C GLY A 200 1.39 60.39 -67.98
N LEU A 201 0.07 60.51 -67.78
CA LEU A 201 -0.70 61.66 -68.28
C LEU A 201 -0.59 62.89 -67.38
N GLY A 202 0.11 62.79 -66.23
CA GLY A 202 0.27 63.91 -65.29
C GLY A 202 -1.06 64.39 -64.70
N LEU A 203 -2.05 63.50 -64.60
CA LEU A 203 -3.31 63.81 -63.94
C LEU A 203 -3.04 64.04 -62.45
N ASP A 204 -3.55 65.13 -61.88
CA ASP A 204 -3.48 65.40 -60.45
C ASP A 204 -4.42 64.45 -59.68
N TRP A 205 -3.98 63.20 -59.55
CA TRP A 205 -4.70 62.12 -58.87
C TRP A 205 -4.99 62.44 -57.40
N SER A 206 -4.23 63.37 -56.80
CA SER A 206 -4.47 63.84 -55.42
C SER A 206 -5.71 64.71 -55.25
N GLU A 207 -6.21 65.33 -56.32
CA GLU A 207 -7.41 66.19 -56.27
C GLU A 207 -8.70 65.39 -56.50
N SER A 208 -8.60 64.21 -57.12
CA SER A 208 -9.74 63.32 -57.36
C SER A 208 -9.66 62.08 -56.46
N PRO A 209 -10.54 61.95 -55.45
CA PRO A 209 -10.53 60.80 -54.55
C PRO A 209 -10.82 59.48 -55.29
N GLU A 210 -11.55 59.52 -56.39
CA GLU A 210 -11.88 58.37 -57.24
C GLU A 210 -10.64 57.81 -57.95
N LEU A 211 -9.74 58.69 -58.42
CA LEU A 211 -8.46 58.30 -59.03
C LEU A 211 -7.49 57.74 -58.00
N THR A 212 -7.47 58.32 -56.80
CA THR A 212 -6.65 57.84 -55.68
C THR A 212 -7.08 56.42 -55.27
N ASP A 213 -8.39 56.17 -55.13
CA ASP A 213 -8.93 54.85 -54.80
C ASP A 213 -8.64 53.81 -55.90
N LEU A 214 -8.82 54.19 -57.17
CA LEU A 214 -8.49 53.31 -58.30
C LEU A 214 -6.99 52.96 -58.35
N LEU A 215 -6.11 53.91 -58.06
CA LEU A 215 -4.66 53.69 -58.02
C LEU A 215 -4.25 52.74 -56.88
N LEU A 216 -4.87 52.91 -55.70
CA LEU A 216 -4.70 52.04 -54.53
C LEU A 216 -5.16 50.61 -54.82
N GLN A 217 -6.37 50.44 -55.37
CA GLN A 217 -6.92 49.12 -55.75
C GLN A 217 -6.07 48.41 -56.82
N CYS A 218 -5.42 49.16 -57.71
CA CYS A 218 -4.47 48.60 -58.66
C CYS A 218 -3.13 48.23 -58.00
N GLY A 219 -2.76 48.89 -56.90
CA GLY A 219 -1.54 48.68 -56.11
C GLY A 219 -1.55 47.44 -55.22
N GLU A 220 -2.73 47.01 -54.75
CA GLU A 220 -2.87 45.82 -53.90
C GLU A 220 -2.58 44.52 -54.68
N HIS A 221 -1.60 43.75 -54.21
CA HIS A 221 -1.26 42.46 -54.80
C HIS A 221 -2.40 41.45 -54.60
N VAL A 222 -2.79 40.75 -55.67
CA VAL A 222 -3.79 39.66 -55.64
C VAL A 222 -3.33 38.48 -54.75
N SER A 223 -2.05 38.42 -54.37
CA SER A 223 -1.48 37.42 -53.46
C SER A 223 -2.01 37.50 -52.01
N SER A 224 -2.82 38.50 -51.66
CA SER A 224 -3.41 38.61 -50.30
C SER A 224 -4.63 37.70 -50.08
N TYR A 225 -5.12 36.99 -51.10
CA TYR A 225 -6.39 36.24 -51.04
C TYR A 225 -6.30 34.77 -51.51
N MET A 226 -5.09 34.22 -51.68
CA MET A 226 -4.86 32.77 -51.80
C MET A 226 -4.04 32.27 -50.62
#